data_AF-A0A535TLX8-F1
#
_entry.id   AF-A0A535TLX8-F1
#
_cell.length_a   1.000
_cell.length_b   1.000
_cell.length_c   1.000
_cell.angle_alpha   90.00
_cell.angle_beta   90.00
_cell.angle_gamma   90.00
#
_symmetry.space_group_name_H-M   'P 1'
#
loop_
_entity.id
_entity.type
_entity.pdbx_description
1 polymer ?
#
loop_
_entity_poly.entity_id
_entity_poly.type
_entity_poly.pdbx_seq_one_letter_code
_entity_poly.pdbx_strand_id
1 'polypeptide(L)'
;MEESLGTGSKEPVATTSTRGTTSKLPPENTADNTNQPTATNDGQSSTPYRVDSLQLVVIEGFQVGRGVARIDPSDMAKLGCQPGDIIMITGARTTAAKVVPSAIVDRGQQTIQMDSQVRQNSASGLGERITIHKARVRTAEKVTLLPLSGGAPIQESDLQYIARYLIGLPVTIGDLLRVGTPGAAPREFLIISTSPATPSYTIQKRNSGDLNAIIPPVQPQPITEVEAVLVQPGTIVRAQARGATNGAPGRVSYEDIGGLGKELQRIREMIELPLKYPAVFDRLGVEPPKGVLLYGPPGTGKTLIARVVAAETNAAFFIINGPEIINKFYGESESRLRSVFQEAQRRAPSIIFIDELDALAPKRTEMGGEVERRI
;
A
#
# COMPACT_ATOMS: atom_id res chain seq x y z
N MET A 1 57.62 -8.32 -56.18
CA MET A 1 57.07 -8.58 -54.85
C MET A 1 58.26 -8.64 -53.89
N GLU A 2 59.05 -7.57 -53.83
CA GLU A 2 59.05 -6.50 -52.78
C GLU A 2 59.30 -7.11 -51.38
N GLU A 3 60.54 -7.14 -50.85
CA GLU A 3 61.30 -6.06 -50.14
C GLU A 3 60.48 -5.42 -49.01
N SER A 4 60.92 -5.22 -47.75
CA SER A 4 62.25 -5.04 -47.15
C SER A 4 62.17 -5.19 -45.61
N LEU A 5 63.30 -5.55 -44.99
CA LEU A 5 63.64 -5.59 -43.55
C LEU A 5 63.46 -4.22 -42.85
N GLY A 6 63.13 -4.15 -41.54
CA GLY A 6 64.02 -4.28 -40.36
C GLY A 6 63.71 -3.08 -39.42
N THR A 7 63.97 -2.97 -38.12
CA THR A 7 64.69 -3.68 -37.04
C THR A 7 64.13 -3.10 -35.71
N GLY A 8 64.02 -3.83 -34.60
CA GLY A 8 65.01 -3.73 -33.51
C GLY A 8 64.39 -3.73 -32.09
N SER A 9 64.43 -4.91 -31.45
CA SER A 9 64.93 -5.23 -30.09
C SER A 9 64.63 -4.40 -28.82
N LYS A 10 63.89 -5.05 -27.89
CA LYS A 10 64.16 -5.38 -26.45
C LYS A 10 64.35 -4.30 -25.34
N GLU A 11 63.35 -4.29 -24.42
CA GLU A 11 63.39 -4.49 -22.93
C GLU A 11 64.30 -3.65 -21.98
N PRO A 12 64.11 -3.62 -20.63
CA PRO A 12 62.90 -3.80 -19.76
C PRO A 12 62.80 -2.87 -18.49
N VAL A 13 61.62 -2.91 -17.84
CA VAL A 13 61.26 -2.91 -16.38
C VAL A 13 61.88 -1.92 -15.37
N ALA A 14 61.02 -1.20 -14.62
CA ALA A 14 61.13 -1.01 -13.16
C ALA A 14 59.79 -0.60 -12.49
N THR A 15 59.47 -1.28 -11.39
CA THR A 15 58.32 -1.18 -10.47
C THR A 15 58.40 0.05 -9.55
N THR A 16 57.28 0.53 -8.98
CA THR A 16 57.04 0.78 -7.51
C THR A 16 56.03 1.90 -7.20
N SER A 17 54.95 1.51 -6.48
CA SER A 17 54.26 2.17 -5.35
C SER A 17 53.52 3.52 -5.46
N THR A 18 52.22 3.43 -5.14
CA THR A 18 51.32 4.32 -4.34
C THR A 18 51.65 5.80 -4.09
N ARG A 19 50.67 6.68 -4.35
CA ARG A 19 50.00 7.57 -3.36
C ARG A 19 48.91 8.43 -4.03
N GLY A 20 47.82 8.64 -3.29
CA GLY A 20 46.60 9.27 -3.76
C GLY A 20 46.69 10.79 -3.98
N THR A 21 45.78 11.29 -4.81
CA THR A 21 45.57 12.72 -5.05
C THR A 21 44.22 13.14 -4.48
N THR A 22 44.27 13.73 -3.29
CA THR A 22 43.17 14.51 -2.69
C THR A 22 43.33 15.95 -3.15
N SER A 23 42.32 16.52 -3.81
CA SER A 23 42.30 17.95 -4.15
C SER A 23 41.67 18.74 -2.99
N LYS A 24 42.45 19.62 -2.37
CA LYS A 24 41.98 20.66 -1.44
C LYS A 24 42.17 22.02 -2.12
N LEU A 25 41.08 22.79 -2.23
CA LEU A 25 41.11 24.21 -2.59
C LEU A 25 41.51 25.06 -1.35
N PRO A 26 42.38 26.08 -1.49
CA PRO A 26 42.72 27.00 -0.40
C PRO A 26 41.71 28.16 -0.26
N PRO A 27 41.54 28.77 0.93
CA PRO A 27 40.71 29.96 1.16
C PRO A 27 41.54 31.27 1.30
N GLU A 28 40.79 32.38 1.42
CA GLU A 28 41.18 33.77 1.81
C GLU A 28 41.81 34.65 0.70
N ASN A 29 41.59 35.97 0.56
CA ASN A 29 41.21 37.10 1.44
C ASN A 29 40.42 38.15 0.61
N THR A 30 39.42 38.92 1.09
CA THR A 30 39.35 40.02 2.08
C THR A 30 39.91 41.38 1.62
N ALA A 31 39.12 42.43 1.91
CA ALA A 31 39.33 43.90 1.84
C ALA A 31 38.92 44.59 0.51
N ASP A 32 38.27 45.76 0.46
CA ASP A 32 37.61 46.60 1.47
C ASP A 32 36.76 47.70 0.76
N ASN A 33 35.85 48.29 1.53
CA ASN A 33 35.45 49.71 1.53
C ASN A 33 34.27 50.32 0.71
N THR A 34 33.24 50.70 1.50
CA THR A 34 32.51 51.99 1.60
C THR A 34 31.82 52.63 0.38
N ASN A 35 30.47 52.67 0.43
CA ASN A 35 29.73 53.93 0.68
C ASN A 35 28.22 53.69 0.83
N GLN A 36 27.63 54.17 1.94
CA GLN A 36 26.20 54.50 2.05
C GLN A 36 25.94 55.86 1.41
N PRO A 37 24.70 56.10 0.93
CA PRO A 37 23.87 57.03 1.67
C PRO A 37 22.43 56.53 1.89
N THR A 38 21.91 56.94 3.04
CA THR A 38 20.54 56.86 3.56
C THR A 38 19.45 57.35 2.60
N ALA A 39 18.42 56.53 2.40
CA ALA A 39 17.06 56.98 2.13
C ALA A 39 16.07 56.04 2.83
N THR A 40 15.40 56.59 3.84
CA THR A 40 14.18 56.10 4.48
C THR A 40 13.07 55.88 3.45
N ASN A 41 12.45 54.70 3.46
CA ASN A 41 11.02 54.54 3.23
C ASN A 41 10.58 53.12 3.65
N ASP A 42 9.92 53.05 4.80
CA ASP A 42 8.82 52.16 5.18
C ASP A 42 8.72 50.82 4.46
N GLY A 43 9.67 49.93 4.76
CA GLY A 43 9.50 48.50 4.59
C GLY A 43 8.71 47.96 5.78
N GLN A 44 7.37 47.96 5.68
CA GLN A 44 6.55 47.07 6.49
C GLN A 44 7.11 45.66 6.36
N SER A 45 7.83 45.22 7.40
CA SER A 45 8.17 43.83 7.62
C SER A 45 6.86 43.11 7.95
N SER A 46 6.07 42.85 6.90
CA SER A 46 5.01 41.88 6.96
C SER A 46 5.70 40.55 7.26
N THR A 47 5.69 40.17 8.54
CA THR A 47 5.77 38.75 8.90
C THR A 47 4.87 38.02 7.91
N PRO A 48 5.40 37.10 7.09
CA PRO A 48 4.58 36.46 6.08
C PRO A 48 3.40 35.82 6.81
N TYR A 49 2.18 36.23 6.43
CA TYR A 49 0.95 35.65 6.95
C TYR A 49 1.07 34.14 6.78
N ARG A 50 1.26 33.43 7.90
CA ARG A 50 1.35 31.97 7.89
C ARG A 50 -0.04 31.42 7.71
N VAL A 51 -0.18 30.54 6.73
CA VAL A 51 -1.43 29.85 6.44
C VAL A 51 -1.22 28.36 6.65
N ASP A 52 -2.23 27.70 7.21
CA ASP A 52 -2.16 26.27 7.49
C ASP A 52 -2.21 25.43 6.22
N SER A 53 -2.82 25.96 5.15
CA SER A 53 -2.88 25.30 3.84
C SER A 53 -2.84 26.29 2.68
N LEU A 54 -2.43 25.81 1.51
CA LEU A 54 -2.42 26.55 0.24
C LEU A 54 -3.04 25.72 -0.87
N GLN A 55 -3.69 26.39 -1.82
CA GLN A 55 -4.13 25.79 -3.07
C GLN A 55 -3.18 26.15 -4.19
N LEU A 56 -2.68 25.14 -4.91
CA LEU A 56 -1.75 25.31 -6.03
C LEU A 56 -2.22 24.54 -7.26
N VAL A 57 -1.85 25.02 -8.44
CA VAL A 57 -2.16 24.37 -9.72
C VAL A 57 -1.06 23.38 -10.08
N VAL A 58 -1.45 22.14 -10.39
CA VAL A 58 -0.53 21.06 -10.76
C VAL A 58 0.06 21.31 -12.14
N ILE A 59 1.39 21.28 -12.22
CA ILE A 59 2.13 21.30 -13.48
C ILE A 59 3.12 20.13 -13.55
N GLU A 60 3.55 19.79 -14.76
CA GLU A 60 4.40 18.63 -14.99
C GLU A 60 5.84 18.87 -14.48
N GLY A 61 6.35 17.96 -13.65
CA GLY A 61 7.75 17.90 -13.27
C GLY A 61 8.54 16.94 -14.16
N PHE A 62 9.71 17.36 -14.63
CA PHE A 62 10.58 16.55 -15.49
C PHE A 62 11.42 15.50 -14.74
N GLN A 63 11.33 15.44 -13.41
CA GLN A 63 12.14 14.52 -12.60
C GLN A 63 11.36 13.25 -12.25
N VAL A 64 11.99 12.09 -12.29
CA VAL A 64 11.36 10.80 -11.99
C VAL A 64 11.73 10.32 -10.58
N GLY A 65 10.71 10.00 -9.78
CA GLY A 65 10.79 9.00 -8.71
C GLY A 65 11.64 9.37 -7.48
N ARG A 66 11.49 10.58 -6.94
CA ARG A 66 12.12 10.97 -5.65
C ARG A 66 11.13 11.51 -4.63
N GLY A 67 9.84 11.51 -4.94
CA GLY A 67 8.82 12.03 -4.04
C GLY A 67 8.95 13.54 -3.85
N VAL A 68 9.26 14.27 -4.93
CA VAL A 68 9.59 15.71 -4.85
C VAL A 68 8.46 16.55 -5.41
N ALA A 69 8.12 17.61 -4.68
CA ALA A 69 7.24 18.68 -5.10
C ALA A 69 8.00 20.01 -5.13
N ARG A 70 8.01 20.70 -6.28
CA ARG A 70 8.61 22.03 -6.39
C ARG A 70 7.55 23.11 -6.28
N ILE A 71 7.78 24.07 -5.40
CA ILE A 71 6.89 25.21 -5.17
C ILE A 71 7.70 26.49 -5.03
N ASP A 72 7.03 27.63 -5.20
CA ASP A 72 7.63 28.94 -5.06
C ASP A 72 8.16 29.15 -3.63
N PRO A 73 9.40 29.68 -3.44
CA PRO A 73 9.91 30.05 -2.11
C PRO A 73 8.97 30.96 -1.30
N SER A 74 8.19 31.81 -1.95
CA SER A 74 7.18 32.65 -1.29
C SER A 74 6.01 31.83 -0.74
N ASP A 75 5.54 30.81 -1.47
CA ASP A 75 4.50 29.90 -1.00
C ASP A 75 5.03 28.94 0.08
N MET A 76 6.30 28.53 -0.01
CA MET A 76 6.99 27.82 1.08
C MET A 76 7.00 28.65 2.37
N ALA A 77 7.35 29.93 2.28
CA ALA A 77 7.39 30.83 3.42
C ALA A 77 6.00 31.03 4.05
N LYS A 78 4.94 31.14 3.24
CA LYS A 78 3.54 31.20 3.69
C LYS A 78 3.12 29.93 4.45
N LEU A 79 3.56 28.74 4.02
CA LEU A 79 3.32 27.47 4.72
C LEU A 79 4.24 27.23 5.92
N GLY A 80 5.26 28.08 6.13
CA GLY A 80 6.29 27.85 7.14
C GLY A 80 7.18 26.63 6.84
N CYS A 81 7.37 26.29 5.57
CA CYS A 81 8.21 25.18 5.11
C CYS A 81 9.60 25.66 4.70
N GLN A 82 10.62 24.84 4.97
CA GLN A 82 11.98 24.99 4.47
C GLN A 82 12.27 23.99 3.33
N PRO A 83 13.28 24.22 2.48
CA PRO A 83 13.72 23.22 1.52
C PRO A 83 14.07 21.89 2.22
N GLY A 84 13.46 20.79 1.76
CA GLY A 84 13.62 19.48 2.37
C GLY A 84 12.53 19.10 3.37
N ASP A 85 11.72 20.06 3.85
CA ASP A 85 10.51 19.75 4.63
C ASP A 85 9.53 18.92 3.80
N ILE A 86 8.63 18.24 4.48
CA ILE A 86 7.63 17.38 3.84
C ILE A 86 6.26 18.05 3.96
N ILE A 87 5.52 18.03 2.86
CA ILE A 87 4.15 18.51 2.78
C ILE A 87 3.22 17.34 2.48
N MET A 88 1.99 17.46 2.98
CA MET A 88 0.88 16.65 2.52
C MET A 88 0.26 17.31 1.29
N ILE A 89 -0.09 16.48 0.31
CA ILE A 89 -0.73 16.88 -0.93
C ILE A 89 -2.07 16.17 -1.01
N THR A 90 -3.15 16.93 -1.06
CA THR A 90 -4.52 16.43 -1.15
C THR A 90 -5.12 16.79 -2.52
N GLY A 91 -5.21 15.80 -3.39
CA GLY A 91 -6.05 15.80 -4.60
C GLY A 91 -7.27 14.90 -4.39
N ALA A 92 -7.57 14.02 -5.35
CA ALA A 92 -8.53 12.93 -5.14
C ALA A 92 -8.05 11.89 -4.11
N ARG A 93 -6.73 11.83 -3.90
CA ARG A 93 -6.07 11.08 -2.82
C ARG A 93 -5.06 11.98 -2.12
N THR A 94 -4.66 11.57 -0.93
CA THR A 94 -3.66 12.28 -0.14
C THR A 94 -2.35 11.50 -0.09
N THR A 95 -1.24 12.18 -0.34
CA THR A 95 0.12 11.62 -0.31
C THR A 95 1.09 12.65 0.25
N ALA A 96 2.33 12.26 0.47
CA ALA A 96 3.38 13.15 1.00
C ALA A 96 4.47 13.38 -0.04
N ALA A 97 5.05 14.58 -0.04
CA ALA A 97 6.19 14.91 -0.89
C ALA A 97 7.17 15.84 -0.19
N LYS A 98 8.43 15.75 -0.60
CA LYS A 98 9.52 16.61 -0.15
C LYS A 98 9.51 17.90 -0.94
N VAL A 99 9.55 19.02 -0.23
CA VAL A 99 9.52 20.36 -0.81
C VAL A 99 10.90 20.74 -1.31
N VAL A 100 10.94 21.25 -2.54
CA VAL A 100 12.13 21.83 -3.18
C VAL A 100 11.73 23.18 -3.79
N PRO A 101 12.59 24.20 -3.78
CA PRO A 101 12.28 25.47 -4.41
C PRO A 101 12.14 25.33 -5.94
N SER A 102 11.15 26.01 -6.52
CA SER A 102 11.00 26.12 -7.98
C SER A 102 12.08 27.02 -8.60
N ALA A 103 12.32 26.79 -9.90
CA ALA A 103 13.17 27.64 -10.71
C ALA A 103 12.56 29.05 -10.82
N ILE A 104 13.41 30.07 -11.01
CA ILE A 104 12.98 31.48 -11.04
C ILE A 104 11.90 31.72 -12.11
N VAL A 105 11.96 31.01 -13.24
CA VAL A 105 11.01 31.11 -14.36
C VAL A 105 9.60 30.64 -14.03
N ASP A 106 9.45 29.78 -13.03
CA ASP A 106 8.17 29.18 -12.64
C ASP A 106 7.55 29.87 -11.41
N ARG A 107 8.18 30.94 -10.91
CA ARG A 107 7.74 31.67 -9.71
C ARG A 107 6.58 32.62 -9.97
N GLY A 108 5.79 32.90 -8.94
CA GLY A 108 4.65 33.82 -8.95
C GLY A 108 3.38 33.25 -9.57
N GLN A 109 3.38 31.98 -10.00
CA GLN A 109 2.26 31.37 -10.73
C GLN A 109 1.31 30.56 -9.85
N GLN A 110 1.58 30.43 -8.55
CA GLN A 110 0.83 29.56 -7.62
C GLN A 110 0.73 28.11 -8.14
N THR A 111 1.84 27.62 -8.69
CA THR A 111 1.94 26.29 -9.28
C THR A 111 2.78 25.37 -8.41
N ILE A 112 2.54 24.07 -8.58
CA ILE A 112 3.31 23.00 -7.96
C ILE A 112 3.74 22.01 -9.04
N GLN A 113 5.05 21.86 -9.23
CA GLN A 113 5.60 20.81 -10.10
C GLN A 113 5.72 19.53 -9.29
N MET A 114 4.98 18.51 -9.69
CA MET A 114 5.05 17.18 -9.07
C MET A 114 5.72 16.21 -10.02
N ASP A 115 6.54 15.32 -9.46
CA ASP A 115 6.99 14.16 -10.21
C ASP A 115 5.82 13.23 -10.56
N SER A 116 6.05 12.33 -11.50
CA SER A 116 5.02 11.40 -11.99
C SER A 116 4.46 10.49 -10.88
N GLN A 117 5.26 10.18 -9.87
CA GLN A 117 4.90 9.26 -8.79
C GLN A 117 4.01 9.95 -7.74
N VAL A 118 4.38 11.15 -7.29
CA VAL A 118 3.57 11.99 -6.40
C VAL A 118 2.24 12.31 -7.06
N ARG A 119 2.24 12.68 -8.35
CA ARG A 119 1.01 12.94 -9.12
C ARG A 119 0.12 11.70 -9.22
N GLN A 120 0.70 10.52 -9.41
CA GLN A 120 -0.04 9.26 -9.43
C GLN A 120 -0.64 8.93 -8.05
N ASN A 121 0.12 9.16 -6.97
CA ASN A 121 -0.31 8.86 -5.60
C ASN A 121 -1.39 9.83 -5.09
N SER A 122 -1.28 11.13 -5.40
CA SER A 122 -2.32 12.13 -5.15
C SER A 122 -3.53 11.98 -6.06
N ALA A 123 -3.40 11.17 -7.12
CA ALA A 123 -4.37 10.97 -8.18
C ALA A 123 -4.80 12.27 -8.91
N SER A 124 -3.96 13.31 -8.89
CA SER A 124 -4.24 14.61 -9.50
C SER A 124 -3.91 14.66 -11.00
N GLY A 125 -4.71 15.40 -11.78
CA GLY A 125 -4.46 15.75 -13.17
C GLY A 125 -3.58 16.99 -13.35
N LEU A 126 -3.04 17.18 -14.56
CA LEU A 126 -2.37 18.45 -14.93
C LEU A 126 -3.38 19.58 -15.02
N GLY A 127 -3.04 20.76 -14.50
CA GLY A 127 -3.93 21.92 -14.43
C GLY A 127 -4.98 21.86 -13.32
N GLU A 128 -5.06 20.76 -12.58
CA GLU A 128 -5.95 20.63 -11.43
C GLU A 128 -5.46 21.50 -10.26
N ARG A 129 -6.38 22.03 -9.45
CA ARG A 129 -6.05 22.68 -8.19
C ARG A 129 -6.06 21.66 -7.06
N ILE A 130 -4.95 21.57 -6.34
CA ILE A 130 -4.78 20.70 -5.18
C ILE A 130 -4.52 21.52 -3.93
N THR A 131 -4.80 20.93 -2.77
CA THR A 131 -4.53 21.56 -1.47
C THR A 131 -3.27 20.95 -0.87
N ILE A 132 -2.38 21.79 -0.34
CA ILE A 132 -1.17 21.36 0.36
C ILE A 132 -1.07 21.98 1.75
N HIS A 133 -0.46 21.25 2.69
CA HIS A 133 -0.14 21.74 4.03
C HIS A 133 1.15 21.11 4.55
N LYS A 134 1.76 21.71 5.56
CA LYS A 134 2.99 21.18 6.18
C LYS A 134 2.68 19.89 6.94
N ALA A 135 3.38 18.80 6.61
CA ALA A 135 3.11 17.50 7.18
C ALA A 135 3.72 17.35 8.59
N ARG A 136 3.03 16.59 9.45
CA ARG A 136 3.63 16.05 10.69
C ARG A 136 4.35 14.74 10.37
N VAL A 137 5.68 14.75 10.41
CA VAL A 137 6.50 13.62 9.97
C VAL A 137 7.29 12.99 11.11
N ARG A 138 7.36 11.65 11.09
CA ARG A 138 8.29 10.86 11.91
C ARG A 138 9.17 9.97 11.03
N THR A 139 10.29 9.50 11.58
CA THR A 139 11.12 8.52 10.89
C THR A 139 10.41 7.17 10.85
N ALA A 140 10.47 6.49 9.70
CA ALA A 140 9.94 5.14 9.57
C ALA A 140 10.86 4.13 10.29
N GLU A 141 10.30 3.32 11.17
CA GLU A 141 10.97 2.14 11.73
C GLU A 141 10.77 0.94 10.81
N LYS A 142 9.58 0.84 10.22
CA LYS A 142 9.19 -0.28 9.36
C LYS A 142 8.24 0.17 8.26
N VAL A 143 8.42 -0.38 7.06
CA VAL A 143 7.51 -0.20 5.92
C VAL A 143 7.22 -1.58 5.31
N THR A 144 5.95 -1.87 5.07
CA THR A 144 5.53 -3.11 4.40
C THR A 144 4.95 -2.80 3.02
N LEU A 145 5.48 -3.51 2.03
CA LEU A 145 5.16 -3.38 0.62
C LEU A 145 4.38 -4.59 0.12
N LEU A 146 3.53 -4.38 -0.87
CA LEU A 146 2.84 -5.45 -1.59
C LEU A 146 3.12 -5.31 -3.09
N PRO A 147 3.71 -6.31 -3.76
CA PRO A 147 3.89 -6.26 -5.21
C PRO A 147 2.54 -6.29 -5.93
N LEU A 148 2.37 -5.39 -6.89
CA LEU A 148 1.19 -5.30 -7.76
C LEU A 148 1.42 -5.90 -9.16
N SER A 149 2.65 -6.15 -9.55
CA SER A 149 2.95 -6.78 -10.84
C SER A 149 3.14 -8.29 -10.64
N GLY A 150 2.41 -9.09 -11.43
CA GLY A 150 2.67 -10.53 -11.56
C GLY A 150 4.09 -10.76 -12.09
N GLY A 151 4.85 -11.66 -11.47
CA GLY A 151 6.24 -11.92 -11.81
C GLY A 151 6.92 -12.79 -10.75
N ALA A 152 8.20 -13.11 -10.96
CA ALA A 152 8.96 -13.96 -10.05
C ALA A 152 8.86 -13.49 -8.58
N PRO A 153 8.87 -14.42 -7.61
CA PRO A 153 8.92 -14.07 -6.19
C PRO A 153 10.01 -13.03 -5.92
N ILE A 154 9.72 -12.06 -5.06
CA ILE A 154 10.68 -11.02 -4.69
C ILE A 154 11.86 -11.70 -3.99
N GLN A 155 13.06 -11.56 -4.56
CA GLN A 155 14.27 -12.06 -3.92
C GLN A 155 14.78 -11.04 -2.89
N GLU A 156 15.67 -11.50 -2.01
CA GLU A 156 16.26 -10.63 -0.98
C GLU A 156 17.08 -9.47 -1.58
N SER A 157 17.75 -9.72 -2.72
CA SER A 157 18.47 -8.70 -3.50
C SER A 157 17.55 -7.59 -4.03
N ASP A 158 16.36 -7.96 -4.52
CA ASP A 158 15.33 -7.00 -4.95
C ASP A 158 14.87 -6.14 -3.77
N LEU A 159 14.60 -6.77 -2.63
CA LEU A 159 14.16 -6.08 -1.43
C LEU A 159 15.22 -5.09 -0.91
N GLN A 160 16.50 -5.48 -0.94
CA GLN A 160 17.60 -4.58 -0.60
C GLN A 160 17.69 -3.39 -1.56
N TYR A 161 17.49 -3.61 -2.86
CA TYR A 161 17.48 -2.54 -3.84
C TYR A 161 16.30 -1.57 -3.60
N ILE A 162 15.11 -2.12 -3.35
CA ILE A 162 13.91 -1.33 -3.04
C ILE A 162 14.11 -0.54 -1.73
N ALA A 163 14.71 -1.16 -0.71
CA ALA A 163 15.00 -0.47 0.55
C ALA A 163 15.93 0.72 0.33
N ARG A 164 16.99 0.56 -0.48
CA ARG A 164 17.90 1.66 -0.86
C ARG A 164 17.19 2.74 -1.66
N TYR A 165 16.29 2.35 -2.56
CA TYR A 165 15.49 3.28 -3.35
C TYR A 165 14.60 4.14 -2.45
N LEU A 166 13.97 3.52 -1.44
CA LEU A 166 13.06 4.20 -0.51
C LEU A 166 13.75 5.22 0.40
N ILE A 167 15.05 5.10 0.66
CA ILE A 167 15.76 6.02 1.56
C ILE A 167 15.58 7.46 1.09
N GLY A 168 15.09 8.31 2.00
CA GLY A 168 14.84 9.71 1.79
C GLY A 168 13.49 10.04 1.14
N LEU A 169 12.66 9.04 0.81
CA LEU A 169 11.29 9.29 0.33
C LEU A 169 10.33 9.43 1.54
N PRO A 170 9.48 10.47 1.53
CA PRO A 170 8.30 10.47 2.38
C PRO A 170 7.28 9.49 1.82
N VAL A 171 6.63 8.72 2.70
CA VAL A 171 5.65 7.71 2.30
C VAL A 171 4.44 7.69 3.22
N THR A 172 3.29 7.35 2.65
CA THR A 172 2.03 7.09 3.39
C THR A 172 1.44 5.74 3.01
N ILE A 173 0.55 5.22 3.86
CA ILE A 173 -0.19 3.98 3.55
C ILE A 173 -1.13 4.26 2.37
N GLY A 174 -0.99 3.45 1.32
CA GLY A 174 -1.74 3.57 0.06
C GLY A 174 -0.92 4.12 -1.11
N ASP A 175 0.31 4.58 -0.87
CA ASP A 175 1.20 5.06 -1.94
C ASP A 175 1.65 3.91 -2.85
N LEU A 176 1.76 4.22 -4.15
CA LEU A 176 2.32 3.36 -5.18
C LEU A 176 3.80 3.70 -5.40
N LEU A 177 4.60 2.66 -5.47
CA LEU A 177 6.04 2.70 -5.70
C LEU A 177 6.35 1.96 -7.00
N ARG A 178 6.92 2.65 -7.98
CA ARG A 178 7.36 2.03 -9.22
C ARG A 178 8.88 1.98 -9.23
N VAL A 179 9.42 0.79 -9.00
CA VAL A 179 10.87 0.58 -8.85
C VAL A 179 11.39 -0.22 -10.04
N GLY A 180 12.35 0.35 -10.76
CA GLY A 180 13.12 -0.35 -11.78
C GLY A 180 14.34 -1.01 -11.16
N THR A 181 14.36 -2.34 -11.09
CA THR A 181 15.55 -3.10 -10.72
C THR A 181 16.43 -3.34 -11.96
N PRO A 182 17.76 -3.29 -11.85
CA PRO A 182 18.65 -3.53 -12.99
C PRO A 182 18.39 -4.90 -13.62
N GLY A 183 18.20 -4.94 -14.94
CA GLY A 183 17.99 -6.19 -15.68
C GLY A 183 16.56 -6.75 -15.63
N ALA A 184 15.62 -6.07 -14.98
CA ALA A 184 14.20 -6.48 -14.95
C ALA A 184 13.26 -5.32 -15.29
N ALA A 185 12.03 -5.66 -15.69
CA ALA A 185 10.99 -4.66 -15.92
C ALA A 185 10.64 -3.93 -14.62
N PRO A 186 10.29 -2.63 -14.67
CA PRO A 186 9.83 -1.91 -13.49
C PRO A 186 8.64 -2.60 -12.83
N ARG A 187 8.74 -2.82 -11.53
CA ARG A 187 7.68 -3.44 -10.72
C ARG A 187 6.97 -2.38 -9.89
N GLU A 188 5.67 -2.58 -9.72
CA GLU A 188 4.84 -1.72 -8.89
C GLU A 188 4.62 -2.36 -7.52
N PHE A 189 4.69 -1.55 -6.47
CA PHE A 189 4.45 -1.95 -5.09
C PHE A 189 3.49 -0.98 -4.42
N LEU A 190 2.56 -1.50 -3.63
CA LEU A 190 1.67 -0.72 -2.77
C LEU A 190 2.22 -0.70 -1.35
N ILE A 191 2.25 0.46 -0.71
CA ILE A 191 2.54 0.57 0.72
C ILE A 191 1.27 0.24 1.49
N ILE A 192 1.32 -0.83 2.28
CA ILE A 192 0.15 -1.34 2.99
C ILE A 192 0.24 -1.16 4.50
N SER A 193 1.44 -0.92 5.05
CA SER A 193 1.61 -0.51 6.45
C SER A 193 2.91 0.23 6.69
N THR A 194 2.91 1.11 7.68
CA THR A 194 4.08 1.83 8.19
C THR A 194 4.11 1.74 9.72
N SER A 195 5.31 1.84 10.30
CA SER A 195 5.53 2.08 11.73
C SER A 195 6.39 3.34 11.87
N PRO A 196 5.89 4.42 12.51
CA PRO A 196 4.51 4.59 13.00
C PRO A 196 3.46 4.56 11.88
N ALA A 197 2.22 4.22 12.22
CA ALA A 197 1.12 4.16 11.26
C ALA A 197 0.75 5.56 10.76
N THR A 198 0.66 5.71 9.44
CA THR A 198 0.13 6.91 8.78
C THR A 198 -1.34 6.70 8.40
N PRO A 199 -2.11 7.76 8.12
CA PRO A 199 -3.46 7.61 7.63
C PRO A 199 -3.48 6.81 6.32
N SER A 200 -4.46 5.91 6.19
CA SER A 200 -4.67 5.16 4.96
C SER A 200 -5.61 5.95 4.05
N TYR A 201 -5.13 6.32 2.87
CA TYR A 201 -5.94 7.01 1.87
C TYR A 201 -6.39 6.01 0.79
N THR A 202 -7.67 5.65 0.82
CA THR A 202 -8.27 4.66 -0.09
C THR A 202 -8.03 5.02 -1.56
N ILE A 203 -7.71 4.03 -2.40
CA ILE A 203 -7.72 4.19 -3.86
C ILE A 203 -9.18 4.36 -4.28
N GLN A 204 -9.62 5.59 -4.56
CA GLN A 204 -10.90 5.76 -5.27
C GLN A 204 -10.71 5.38 -6.74
N LYS A 205 -11.57 4.45 -7.19
CA LYS A 205 -11.68 3.87 -8.54
C LYS A 205 -11.02 4.69 -9.65
N ARG A 206 -9.94 4.14 -10.23
CA ARG A 206 -9.79 4.16 -11.69
C ARG A 206 -10.00 2.73 -12.17
N ASN A 207 -10.76 2.59 -13.25
CA ASN A 207 -11.14 1.31 -13.85
C ASN A 207 -9.92 0.43 -14.15
N SER A 208 -9.57 -0.40 -13.16
CA SER A 208 -8.75 -1.59 -13.28
C SER A 208 -9.14 -2.43 -12.08
N GLY A 209 -9.71 -3.60 -12.34
CA GLY A 209 -10.17 -4.52 -11.29
C GLY A 209 -9.05 -4.80 -10.28
N ASP A 210 -9.46 -5.07 -9.04
CA ASP A 210 -8.67 -5.72 -7.99
C ASP A 210 -7.84 -4.86 -7.02
N LEU A 211 -7.76 -3.54 -7.15
CA LEU A 211 -7.05 -2.70 -6.14
C LEU A 211 -7.88 -2.39 -4.89
N ASN A 212 -9.22 -2.48 -4.97
CA ASN A 212 -10.13 -2.19 -3.85
C ASN A 212 -10.22 -3.32 -2.82
N ALA A 213 -9.76 -4.54 -3.14
CA ALA A 213 -9.80 -5.71 -2.25
C ALA A 213 -8.56 -5.83 -1.35
N ILE A 214 -7.51 -5.06 -1.65
CA ILE A 214 -6.20 -5.13 -0.99
C ILE A 214 -6.08 -4.12 0.16
N ILE A 215 -6.82 -3.01 0.07
CA ILE A 215 -6.86 -1.99 1.11
C ILE A 215 -8.11 -2.29 1.96
N PRO A 216 -7.98 -2.82 3.18
CA PRO A 216 -9.13 -2.91 4.06
C PRO A 216 -9.73 -1.51 4.22
N PRO A 217 -11.06 -1.35 4.33
CA PRO A 217 -11.63 -0.08 4.77
C PRO A 217 -11.09 0.19 6.17
N VAL A 218 -10.04 1.02 6.25
CA VAL A 218 -9.44 1.43 7.50
C VAL A 218 -10.47 2.35 8.14
N GLN A 219 -11.16 1.82 9.15
CA GLN A 219 -11.97 2.63 10.06
C GLN A 219 -11.13 3.83 10.49
N PRO A 220 -11.70 5.05 10.55
CA PRO A 220 -10.96 6.23 10.96
C PRO A 220 -10.39 6.01 12.36
N GLN A 221 -9.11 5.64 12.44
CA GLN A 221 -8.38 5.62 13.69
C GLN A 221 -8.15 7.08 14.08
N PRO A 222 -8.30 7.42 15.37
CA PRO A 222 -8.29 8.80 15.83
C PRO A 222 -6.99 9.48 15.41
N ILE A 223 -7.12 10.68 14.85
CA ILE A 223 -6.11 11.69 14.52
C ILE A 223 -4.70 11.25 14.93
N THR A 224 -3.99 10.53 14.05
CA THR A 224 -2.60 10.18 14.33
C THR A 224 -1.76 11.45 14.37
N GLU A 225 -0.90 11.58 15.38
CA GLU A 225 0.13 12.65 15.46
C GLU A 225 1.06 12.67 14.24
N VAL A 226 1.01 11.62 13.41
CA VAL A 226 1.84 11.37 12.24
C VAL A 226 0.97 11.31 11.00
N GLU A 227 1.31 12.12 10.00
CA GLU A 227 0.63 12.17 8.70
C GLU A 227 1.44 11.45 7.61
N ALA A 228 2.77 11.52 7.72
CA ALA A 228 3.69 10.82 6.82
C ALA A 228 4.89 10.28 7.59
N VAL A 229 5.55 9.25 7.03
CA VAL A 229 6.83 8.78 7.55
C VAL A 229 7.94 9.00 6.53
N LEU A 230 9.12 9.39 7.01
CA LEU A 230 10.32 9.51 6.20
C LEU A 230 11.17 8.26 6.34
N VAL A 231 11.47 7.58 5.23
CA VAL A 231 12.34 6.41 5.24
C VAL A 231 13.79 6.85 5.39
N GLN A 232 14.48 6.33 6.40
CA GLN A 232 15.91 6.60 6.68
C GLN A 232 16.73 5.31 6.68
N PRO A 233 18.08 5.39 6.60
CA PRO A 233 18.93 4.22 6.81
C PRO A 233 18.60 3.53 8.13
N GLY A 234 18.37 2.22 8.11
CA GLY A 234 17.93 1.43 9.28
C GLY A 234 16.43 1.10 9.30
N THR A 235 15.61 1.70 8.42
CA THR A 235 14.20 1.32 8.27
C THR A 235 14.08 -0.13 7.81
N ILE A 236 13.26 -0.93 8.49
CA ILE A 236 12.98 -2.32 8.11
C ILE A 236 11.96 -2.33 6.96
N VAL A 237 12.39 -2.70 5.76
CA VAL A 237 11.48 -2.86 4.61
C VAL A 237 11.13 -4.34 4.46
N ARG A 238 9.83 -4.64 4.43
CA ARG A 238 9.31 -6.00 4.19
C ARG A 238 8.43 -6.01 2.95
N ALA A 239 8.44 -7.09 2.19
CA ALA A 239 7.44 -7.34 1.18
C ALA A 239 6.52 -8.47 1.63
N GLN A 240 5.21 -8.26 1.51
CA GLN A 240 4.21 -9.32 1.64
C GLN A 240 3.93 -9.90 0.26
N ALA A 241 3.82 -11.23 0.16
CA ALA A 241 3.32 -11.87 -1.04
C ALA A 241 1.86 -11.46 -1.27
N ARG A 242 1.43 -11.37 -2.54
CA ARG A 242 0.01 -11.25 -2.88
C ARG A 242 -0.73 -12.43 -2.22
N GLY A 243 -1.54 -12.14 -1.20
CA GLY A 243 -2.19 -13.14 -0.35
C GLY A 243 -1.96 -12.97 1.16
N ALA A 244 -1.02 -12.12 1.58
CA ALA A 244 -0.68 -11.95 2.99
C ALA A 244 -1.17 -10.63 3.61
N THR A 245 -2.47 -10.30 3.54
CA THR A 245 -3.00 -9.26 4.44
C THR A 245 -3.11 -9.83 5.86
N ASN A 246 -2.44 -9.20 6.83
CA ASN A 246 -2.34 -9.69 8.21
C ASN A 246 -3.72 -9.69 8.90
N GLY A 247 -4.26 -10.89 9.07
CA GLY A 247 -5.41 -11.21 9.90
C GLY A 247 -5.73 -12.70 9.77
N ALA A 248 -4.98 -13.53 10.50
CA ALA A 248 -5.04 -15.00 10.63
C ALA A 248 -4.13 -15.84 9.69
N PRO A 249 -3.50 -16.91 10.23
CA PRO A 249 -2.63 -17.80 9.46
C PRO A 249 -3.46 -18.63 8.48
N GLY A 250 -2.99 -18.72 7.23
CA GLY A 250 -3.51 -19.66 6.24
C GLY A 250 -4.70 -19.17 5.41
N ARG A 251 -4.59 -17.99 4.78
CA ARG A 251 -5.48 -17.67 3.65
C ARG A 251 -5.03 -18.50 2.45
N VAL A 252 -5.75 -19.59 2.27
CA VAL A 252 -5.66 -20.48 1.12
C VAL A 252 -6.49 -19.85 0.01
N SER A 253 -5.90 -19.69 -1.16
CA SER A 253 -6.52 -19.11 -2.35
C SER A 253 -7.10 -20.22 -3.23
N TYR A 254 -7.92 -19.86 -4.23
CA TYR A 254 -8.45 -20.85 -5.17
C TYR A 254 -7.35 -21.60 -5.94
N GLU A 255 -6.18 -20.97 -6.09
CA GLU A 255 -5.01 -21.53 -6.76
C GLU A 255 -4.34 -22.66 -5.95
N ASP A 256 -4.58 -22.69 -4.63
CA ASP A 256 -4.05 -23.70 -3.71
C ASP A 256 -4.93 -24.97 -3.67
N ILE A 257 -6.08 -24.99 -4.35
CA ILE A 257 -7.00 -26.14 -4.39
C ILE A 257 -6.82 -26.92 -5.71
N GLY A 258 -6.05 -27.99 -5.67
CA GLY A 258 -5.86 -28.89 -6.81
C GLY A 258 -7.05 -29.84 -7.04
N GLY A 259 -7.46 -30.02 -8.30
CA GLY A 259 -8.32 -31.12 -8.73
C GLY A 259 -9.84 -30.96 -8.53
N LEU A 260 -10.32 -29.84 -7.97
CA LEU A 260 -11.74 -29.59 -7.65
C LEU A 260 -12.36 -28.42 -8.42
N GLY A 261 -11.86 -28.12 -9.62
CA GLY A 261 -12.25 -26.92 -10.37
C GLY A 261 -13.75 -26.86 -10.71
N LYS A 262 -14.40 -28.01 -10.99
CA LYS A 262 -15.82 -28.06 -11.34
C LYS A 262 -16.72 -27.78 -10.13
N GLU A 263 -16.36 -28.35 -8.99
CA GLU A 263 -17.06 -28.18 -7.72
C GLU A 263 -16.93 -26.74 -7.22
N LEU A 264 -15.72 -26.19 -7.31
CA LEU A 264 -15.41 -24.83 -6.91
C LEU A 264 -16.16 -23.80 -7.77
N GLN A 265 -16.26 -24.04 -9.07
CA GLN A 265 -17.02 -23.18 -9.97
C GLN A 265 -18.51 -23.15 -9.61
N ARG A 266 -19.11 -24.29 -9.27
CA ARG A 266 -20.50 -24.36 -8.79
C ARG A 266 -20.70 -23.58 -7.49
N ILE A 267 -19.76 -23.70 -6.55
CA ILE A 267 -19.83 -22.98 -5.27
C ILE A 267 -19.70 -21.46 -5.51
N ARG A 268 -18.81 -21.04 -6.42
CA ARG A 268 -18.70 -19.65 -6.86
C ARG A 268 -20.01 -19.13 -7.45
N GLU A 269 -20.65 -19.89 -8.32
CA GLU A 269 -21.93 -19.50 -8.91
C GLU A 269 -23.05 -19.38 -7.86
N MET A 270 -23.06 -20.25 -6.85
CA MET A 270 -24.07 -20.26 -5.80
C MET A 270 -23.85 -19.22 -4.71
N ILE A 271 -22.59 -18.85 -4.41
CA ILE A 271 -22.25 -17.97 -3.26
C ILE A 271 -21.75 -16.61 -3.75
N GLU A 272 -20.85 -16.56 -4.73
CA GLU A 272 -20.18 -15.33 -5.15
C GLU A 272 -21.07 -14.46 -6.04
N LEU A 273 -21.81 -15.07 -6.98
CA LEU A 273 -22.67 -14.31 -7.91
C LEU A 273 -23.83 -13.59 -7.20
N PRO A 274 -24.57 -14.21 -6.25
CA PRO A 274 -25.62 -13.50 -5.53
C PRO A 274 -25.11 -12.34 -4.69
N LEU A 275 -23.92 -12.49 -4.09
CA LEU A 275 -23.31 -11.45 -3.25
C LEU A 275 -22.76 -10.29 -4.08
N LYS A 276 -22.21 -10.56 -5.28
CA LYS A 276 -21.66 -9.52 -6.17
C LYS A 276 -22.72 -8.83 -7.02
N TYR A 277 -23.76 -9.53 -7.45
CA TYR A 277 -24.74 -9.04 -8.41
C TYR A 277 -26.21 -9.27 -7.99
N PRO A 278 -26.65 -8.79 -6.80
CA PRO A 278 -28.01 -9.02 -6.31
C PRO A 278 -29.09 -8.52 -7.28
N ALA A 279 -28.86 -7.38 -7.93
CA ALA A 279 -29.79 -6.79 -8.90
C ALA A 279 -30.05 -7.67 -10.14
N VAL A 280 -29.15 -8.60 -10.47
CA VAL A 280 -29.35 -9.55 -11.58
C VAL A 280 -30.35 -10.64 -11.18
N PHE A 281 -30.27 -11.12 -9.94
CA PHE A 281 -31.19 -12.12 -9.39
C PHE A 281 -32.61 -11.56 -9.22
N ASP A 282 -32.73 -10.31 -8.77
CA ASP A 282 -34.02 -9.61 -8.64
C ASP A 282 -34.72 -9.43 -9.99
N ARG A 283 -33.98 -9.11 -11.06
CA ARG A 283 -34.52 -8.96 -12.42
C ARG A 283 -34.94 -10.27 -13.06
N LEU A 284 -34.20 -11.35 -12.76
CA LEU A 284 -34.50 -12.69 -13.26
C LEU A 284 -35.62 -13.37 -12.46
N GLY A 285 -36.01 -12.81 -11.30
CA GLY A 285 -37.04 -13.37 -10.42
C GLY A 285 -36.61 -14.70 -9.78
N VAL A 286 -35.30 -14.94 -9.65
CA VAL A 286 -34.75 -16.18 -9.10
C VAL A 286 -34.16 -15.89 -7.72
N GLU A 287 -34.67 -16.57 -6.69
CA GLU A 287 -34.08 -16.47 -5.35
C GLU A 287 -32.72 -17.21 -5.31
N PRO A 288 -31.65 -16.59 -4.78
CA PRO A 288 -30.39 -17.27 -4.63
C PRO A 288 -30.48 -18.39 -3.58
N PRO A 289 -29.72 -19.49 -3.76
CA PRO A 289 -29.70 -20.57 -2.79
C PRO A 289 -29.13 -20.07 -1.45
N LYS A 290 -29.88 -20.27 -0.37
CA LYS A 290 -29.52 -19.78 0.98
C LYS A 290 -28.57 -20.72 1.74
N GLY A 291 -28.29 -21.91 1.21
CA GLY A 291 -27.42 -22.90 1.84
C GLY A 291 -26.79 -23.86 0.84
N VAL A 292 -25.55 -24.23 1.11
CA VAL A 292 -24.75 -25.17 0.30
C VAL A 292 -24.24 -26.27 1.21
N LEU A 293 -24.45 -27.53 0.83
CA LEU A 293 -23.95 -28.69 1.56
C LEU A 293 -22.78 -29.33 0.79
N LEU A 294 -21.61 -29.37 1.43
CA LEU A 294 -20.43 -30.06 0.90
C LEU A 294 -20.35 -31.47 1.49
N TYR A 295 -20.36 -32.51 0.65
CA TYR A 295 -20.28 -33.90 1.08
C TYR A 295 -19.13 -34.66 0.39
N GLY A 296 -18.74 -35.79 0.96
CA GLY A 296 -17.75 -36.72 0.39
C GLY A 296 -16.80 -37.29 1.44
N PRO A 297 -15.80 -38.10 1.04
CA PRO A 297 -14.83 -38.69 1.95
C PRO A 297 -14.06 -37.64 2.80
N PRO A 298 -13.54 -38.01 3.98
CA PRO A 298 -12.66 -37.14 4.76
C PRO A 298 -11.36 -36.85 3.98
N GLY A 299 -10.75 -35.69 4.21
CA GLY A 299 -9.50 -35.30 3.58
C GLY A 299 -9.61 -34.71 2.16
N THR A 300 -10.81 -34.57 1.58
CA THR A 300 -11.00 -33.96 0.25
C THR A 300 -11.06 -32.42 0.27
N GLY A 301 -10.62 -31.78 1.35
CA GLY A 301 -10.52 -30.32 1.43
C GLY A 301 -11.84 -29.54 1.59
N LYS A 302 -12.91 -30.11 2.14
CA LYS A 302 -14.20 -29.40 2.33
C LYS A 302 -14.08 -28.14 3.19
N THR A 303 -13.44 -28.28 4.36
CA THR A 303 -13.12 -27.17 5.27
C THR A 303 -12.19 -26.14 4.61
N LEU A 304 -11.30 -26.61 3.73
CA LEU A 304 -10.37 -25.75 2.97
C LEU A 304 -11.15 -24.89 1.96
N ILE A 305 -12.03 -25.49 1.17
CA ILE A 305 -12.86 -24.81 0.17
C ILE A 305 -13.69 -23.72 0.83
N ALA A 306 -14.34 -24.01 1.96
CA ALA A 306 -15.16 -23.03 2.66
C ALA A 306 -14.35 -21.81 3.13
N ARG A 307 -13.13 -22.05 3.65
CA ARG A 307 -12.20 -20.99 4.05
C ARG A 307 -11.75 -20.14 2.86
N VAL A 308 -11.47 -20.76 1.73
CA VAL A 308 -11.07 -20.06 0.50
C VAL A 308 -12.20 -19.18 -0.02
N VAL A 309 -13.41 -19.74 -0.14
CA VAL A 309 -14.59 -18.99 -0.62
C VAL A 309 -14.89 -17.78 0.26
N ALA A 310 -14.73 -17.92 1.58
CA ALA A 310 -14.92 -16.81 2.51
C ALA A 310 -13.86 -15.72 2.37
N ALA A 311 -12.60 -16.11 2.15
CA ALA A 311 -11.52 -15.16 1.90
C ALA A 311 -11.75 -14.36 0.60
N GLU A 312 -12.24 -15.03 -0.44
CA GLU A 312 -12.40 -14.49 -1.79
C GLU A 312 -13.66 -13.62 -1.94
N THR A 313 -14.73 -13.97 -1.23
CA THR A 313 -15.97 -13.17 -1.21
C THR A 313 -15.88 -11.94 -0.32
N ASN A 314 -14.82 -11.80 0.49
CA ASN A 314 -14.64 -10.74 1.48
C ASN A 314 -15.87 -10.57 2.41
N ALA A 315 -16.61 -11.66 2.65
CA ALA A 315 -17.75 -11.70 3.54
C ALA A 315 -17.29 -12.00 4.97
N ALA A 316 -18.05 -11.54 5.97
CA ALA A 316 -17.78 -11.89 7.37
C ALA A 316 -17.91 -13.42 7.56
N PHE A 317 -16.84 -14.09 7.99
CA PHE A 317 -16.80 -15.55 8.09
C PHE A 317 -16.95 -16.03 9.53
N PHE A 318 -17.93 -16.89 9.76
CA PHE A 318 -18.19 -17.52 11.05
C PHE A 318 -18.03 -19.03 10.91
N ILE A 319 -17.20 -19.64 11.76
CA ILE A 319 -16.95 -21.09 11.78
C ILE A 319 -17.64 -21.68 13.01
N ILE A 320 -18.41 -22.74 12.79
CA ILE A 320 -19.05 -23.54 13.83
C ILE A 320 -18.57 -24.97 13.65
N ASN A 321 -17.82 -25.50 14.61
CA ASN A 321 -17.41 -26.90 14.62
C ASN A 321 -18.44 -27.73 15.39
N GLY A 322 -19.01 -28.77 14.78
CA GLY A 322 -20.06 -29.58 15.38
C GLY A 322 -19.74 -30.13 16.78
N PRO A 323 -18.62 -30.84 16.98
CA PRO A 323 -18.24 -31.39 18.28
C PRO A 323 -17.99 -30.32 19.36
N GLU A 324 -17.55 -29.12 18.99
CA GLU A 324 -17.27 -28.05 19.95
C GLU A 324 -18.55 -27.48 20.58
N ILE A 325 -19.67 -27.55 19.85
CA ILE A 325 -20.97 -27.06 20.31
C ILE A 325 -21.65 -28.09 21.23
N ILE A 326 -21.46 -29.39 20.99
CA ILE A 326 -22.07 -30.49 21.77
C ILE A 326 -21.40 -30.64 23.15
N ASN A 327 -20.09 -30.45 23.23
CA ASN A 327 -19.31 -30.69 24.46
C ASN A 327 -19.49 -29.61 25.57
N LYS A 328 -20.15 -28.49 25.29
CA LYS A 328 -20.40 -27.42 26.27
C LYS A 328 -21.84 -27.50 26.77
N PHE A 329 -22.04 -28.15 27.91
CA PHE A 329 -23.24 -28.21 28.77
C PHE A 329 -24.60 -27.84 28.11
N TYR A 330 -25.51 -28.82 28.06
CA TYR A 330 -26.88 -28.74 27.54
C TYR A 330 -27.59 -27.41 27.87
N GLY A 331 -27.74 -26.54 26.85
CA GLY A 331 -28.41 -25.23 26.92
C GLY A 331 -27.54 -24.06 26.46
N GLU A 332 -26.24 -24.09 26.75
CA GLU A 332 -25.29 -23.06 26.31
C GLU A 332 -25.03 -23.15 24.79
N SER A 333 -25.09 -24.37 24.24
CA SER A 333 -24.96 -24.69 22.83
C SER A 333 -25.97 -23.96 21.94
N GLU A 334 -27.26 -23.96 22.31
CA GLU A 334 -28.33 -23.31 21.52
C GLU A 334 -28.19 -21.79 21.56
N SER A 335 -27.92 -21.23 22.75
CA SER A 335 -27.70 -19.79 22.92
C SER A 335 -26.53 -19.31 22.07
N ARG A 336 -25.45 -20.09 21.99
CA ARG A 336 -24.26 -19.78 21.18
C ARG A 336 -24.54 -19.88 19.68
N LEU A 337 -25.28 -20.88 19.21
CA LEU A 337 -25.72 -20.94 17.81
C LEU A 337 -26.55 -19.70 17.48
N ARG A 338 -27.56 -19.39 18.31
CA ARG A 338 -28.43 -18.22 18.10
C ARG A 338 -27.65 -16.91 18.07
N SER A 339 -26.65 -16.73 18.94
CA SER A 339 -25.81 -15.52 18.94
C SER A 339 -24.97 -15.41 17.67
N VAL A 340 -24.38 -16.51 17.18
CA VAL A 340 -23.57 -16.51 15.95
C VAL A 340 -24.42 -16.12 14.74
N PHE A 341 -25.64 -16.65 14.62
CA PHE A 341 -26.55 -16.27 13.54
C PHE A 341 -26.99 -14.80 13.62
N GLN A 342 -27.23 -14.27 14.82
CA GLN A 342 -27.55 -12.85 15.00
C GLN A 342 -26.37 -11.94 14.66
N GLU A 343 -25.15 -12.31 15.06
CA GLU A 343 -23.94 -11.56 14.70
C GLU A 343 -23.67 -11.58 13.21
N ALA A 344 -23.86 -12.73 12.56
CA ALA A 344 -23.76 -12.87 11.11
C ALA A 344 -24.76 -11.94 10.40
N GLN A 345 -26.02 -11.92 10.84
CA GLN A 345 -27.04 -11.04 10.27
C GLN A 345 -26.69 -9.55 10.40
N ARG A 346 -26.11 -9.13 11.53
CA ARG A 346 -25.65 -7.73 11.73
C ARG A 346 -24.44 -7.37 10.87
N ARG A 347 -23.63 -8.37 10.49
CA ARG A 347 -22.40 -8.21 9.70
C ARG A 347 -22.58 -8.61 8.23
N ALA A 348 -23.80 -8.57 7.70
CA ALA A 348 -24.08 -8.88 6.31
C ALA A 348 -23.27 -7.96 5.36
N PRO A 349 -22.62 -8.49 4.31
CA PRO A 349 -22.65 -9.87 3.83
C PRO A 349 -21.77 -10.83 4.66
N SER A 350 -22.33 -11.98 5.06
CA SER A 350 -21.67 -12.97 5.94
C SER A 350 -21.88 -14.40 5.46
N ILE A 351 -20.89 -15.26 5.71
CA ILE A 351 -20.94 -16.70 5.46
C ILE A 351 -20.79 -17.44 6.79
N ILE A 352 -21.73 -18.33 7.08
CA ILE A 352 -21.67 -19.25 8.23
C ILE A 352 -21.26 -20.62 7.70
N PHE A 353 -20.13 -21.12 8.17
CA PHE A 353 -19.63 -22.45 7.85
C PHE A 353 -19.82 -23.36 9.06
N ILE A 354 -20.53 -24.47 8.86
CA ILE A 354 -20.76 -25.50 9.86
C ILE A 354 -19.95 -26.71 9.45
N ASP A 355 -18.86 -26.99 10.17
CA ASP A 355 -18.07 -28.20 10.00
C ASP A 355 -18.66 -29.34 10.81
N GLU A 356 -18.57 -30.57 10.29
CA GLU A 356 -19.13 -31.78 10.93
C GLU A 356 -20.61 -31.63 11.32
N LEU A 357 -21.43 -31.20 10.34
CA LEU A 357 -22.88 -31.02 10.52
C LEU A 357 -23.60 -32.31 10.97
N ASP A 358 -23.09 -33.46 10.57
CA ASP A 358 -23.58 -34.78 10.96
C ASP A 358 -23.51 -35.03 12.47
N ALA A 359 -22.52 -34.44 13.16
CA ALA A 359 -22.47 -34.47 14.63
C ALA A 359 -23.61 -33.64 15.26
N LEU A 360 -23.95 -32.50 14.66
CA LEU A 360 -24.99 -31.58 15.16
C LEU A 360 -26.42 -32.04 14.83
N ALA A 361 -26.61 -32.67 13.67
CA ALA A 361 -27.93 -33.05 13.16
C ALA A 361 -27.95 -34.51 12.67
N PRO A 362 -27.88 -35.51 13.58
CA PRO A 362 -28.01 -36.90 13.19
C PRO A 362 -29.43 -37.21 12.65
N LYS A 363 -29.60 -38.34 11.96
CA LYS A 363 -30.93 -38.77 11.53
C LYS A 363 -31.78 -39.10 12.76
N ARG A 364 -33.01 -38.55 12.81
CA ARG A 364 -33.97 -38.72 13.94
C ARG A 364 -34.24 -40.18 14.35
N THR A 365 -34.01 -41.14 13.46
CA THR A 365 -34.20 -42.59 13.69
C THR A 365 -33.12 -43.23 14.56
N GLU A 366 -31.94 -42.62 14.71
CA GLU A 366 -30.81 -43.16 15.51
C GLU A 366 -30.66 -42.51 16.89
N MET A 367 -31.51 -41.53 17.24
CA MET A 367 -31.42 -40.80 18.51
C MET A 367 -32.32 -41.37 19.62
N GLY A 368 -31.71 -41.79 20.73
CA GLY A 368 -32.37 -42.25 21.96
C GLY A 368 -32.75 -41.13 22.94
N GLY A 369 -32.23 -39.89 22.78
CA GLY A 369 -32.48 -38.77 23.69
C GLY A 369 -33.52 -37.77 23.17
N GLU A 370 -34.49 -37.40 24.01
CA GLU A 370 -35.52 -36.39 23.71
C GLU A 370 -34.95 -34.97 23.49
N VAL A 371 -33.75 -34.72 24.04
CA VAL A 371 -33.04 -33.43 24.05
C VAL A 371 -32.29 -33.17 22.74
N GLU A 372 -31.75 -34.21 22.09
CA GLU A 372 -31.05 -34.09 20.79
C GLU A 372 -32.03 -33.82 19.63
N ARG A 373 -33.33 -34.09 19.81
CA ARG A 373 -34.36 -33.81 18.79
C ARG A 373 -34.82 -32.34 18.74
N ARG A 374 -34.45 -31.52 19.74
CA ARG A 374 -34.91 -30.12 19.89
C ARG A 374 -33.89 -29.08 19.44
N ILE A 375 -32.63 -29.48 19.26
CA ILE A 375 -31.59 -28.71 18.54
C ILE A 375 -31.89 -28.82 17.04
#